data_AF-A0A522DWU2-F1
#
_entry.id   AF-A0A522DWU2-F1
#
_cell.length_a   1.000
_cell.length_b   1.000
_cell.length_c   1.000
_cell.angle_alpha   90.00
_cell.angle_beta   90.00
_cell.angle_gamma   90.00
#
_symmetry.space_group_name_H-M   'P 1'
#
loop_
_entity.id
_entity.type
_entity.pdbx_description
1 polymer ?
#
loop_
_entity_poly.entity_id
_entity_poly.type
_entity_poly.pdbx_seq_one_letter_code
_entity_poly.pdbx_strand_id
1 'polypeptide(L)'
;HRPGNRGTLYIHREMAKIFLKKSSTRHKYVIHVNHYKLDNNIKNLRWATLEQMIAHQQKSPAKIAYKKVQASRTVGLKLNAIQVKKIKEILGDPNRVITIKRLAKKYRISEMTIYRIKSGENWGRI
;
A
#
# COMPACT_ATOMS: atom_id res chain seq x y z
N HIS A 1 10.88 -22.59 -14.60
CA HIS A 1 11.13 -23.49 -13.45
C HIS A 1 12.05 -24.60 -13.94
N ARG A 2 13.08 -25.00 -13.19
CA ARG A 2 13.88 -26.21 -13.50
C ARG A 2 13.28 -27.39 -12.73
N PRO A 3 13.10 -28.58 -13.33
CA PRO A 3 12.65 -29.76 -12.59
C PRO A 3 13.60 -30.05 -11.41
N GLY A 4 13.05 -30.34 -10.22
CA GLY A 4 13.83 -30.68 -9.02
C GLY A 4 14.40 -29.51 -8.21
N ASN A 5 14.18 -28.25 -8.62
CA ASN A 5 14.73 -27.09 -7.92
C ASN A 5 13.65 -26.02 -7.73
N ARG A 6 13.29 -25.68 -6.47
CA ARG A 6 12.24 -24.69 -6.14
C ARG A 6 12.70 -23.22 -6.33
N GLY A 7 13.74 -23.00 -7.12
CA GLY A 7 14.26 -21.68 -7.43
C GLY A 7 13.40 -20.97 -8.47
N THR A 8 12.71 -19.90 -8.06
CA THR A 8 12.05 -19.00 -9.02
C THR A 8 13.11 -18.18 -9.76
N LEU A 9 13.41 -18.57 -11.00
CA LEU A 9 14.25 -17.80 -11.90
C LEU A 9 13.45 -16.62 -12.46
N TYR A 10 13.94 -15.41 -12.21
CA TYR A 10 13.38 -14.18 -12.74
C TYR A 10 14.07 -13.82 -14.05
N ILE A 11 13.48 -14.21 -15.17
CA ILE A 11 14.07 -14.06 -16.51
C ILE A 11 14.48 -12.61 -16.79
N HIS A 12 13.66 -11.62 -16.40
CA HIS A 12 14.00 -10.19 -16.52
C HIS A 12 15.32 -9.81 -15.84
N ARG A 13 15.66 -10.43 -14.70
CA ARG A 13 16.92 -10.14 -14.01
C ARG A 13 18.10 -10.70 -14.78
N GLU A 14 17.97 -11.90 -15.33
CA GLU A 14 19.05 -12.53 -16.11
C GLU A 14 19.26 -11.81 -17.44
N MET A 15 18.19 -11.46 -18.15
CA MET A 15 18.30 -10.64 -19.36
C MET A 15 18.94 -9.27 -19.07
N ALA A 16 18.55 -8.59 -18.01
CA ALA A 16 19.15 -7.32 -17.65
C ALA A 16 20.64 -7.44 -17.28
N LYS A 17 21.09 -8.57 -16.71
CA LYS A 17 22.52 -8.80 -16.44
C LYS A 17 23.33 -8.96 -17.72
N ILE A 18 22.78 -9.64 -18.73
CA ILE A 18 23.49 -9.93 -19.98
C ILE A 18 23.48 -8.69 -20.90
N PHE A 19 22.31 -8.06 -21.07
CA PHE A 19 22.12 -7.06 -22.11
C PHE A 19 22.20 -5.61 -21.63
N LEU A 20 22.09 -5.33 -20.32
CA LEU A 20 22.09 -3.96 -19.79
C LEU A 20 23.29 -3.70 -18.91
N LYS A 21 24.02 -2.61 -19.21
CA LYS A 21 25.09 -2.10 -18.35
C LYS A 21 24.50 -1.44 -17.10
N LYS A 22 25.16 -1.65 -15.96
CA LYS A 22 24.83 -0.95 -14.71
C LYS A 22 25.53 0.40 -14.71
N SER A 23 24.77 1.47 -14.44
CA SER A 23 25.35 2.82 -14.31
C SER A 23 26.20 2.98 -13.03
N SER A 24 25.90 2.24 -11.96
CA SER A 24 26.73 2.21 -10.75
C SER A 24 26.46 0.98 -9.88
N THR A 25 27.32 0.75 -8.87
CA THR A 25 27.16 -0.32 -7.86
C THR A 25 25.89 -0.19 -7.01
N ARG A 26 25.29 1.01 -6.95
CA ARG A 26 24.00 1.25 -6.26
C ARG A 26 22.81 0.70 -7.03
N HIS A 27 22.95 0.45 -8.34
CA HIS A 27 21.88 -0.06 -9.18
C HIS A 27 21.76 -1.58 -9.07
N LYS A 28 21.03 -2.03 -8.04
CA LYS A 28 20.90 -3.44 -7.66
C LYS A 28 19.57 -4.08 -8.13
N TYR A 29 18.58 -3.27 -8.51
CA TYR A 29 17.24 -3.74 -8.84
C TYR A 29 16.99 -3.64 -10.34
N VAL A 30 16.17 -4.55 -10.89
CA VAL A 30 15.69 -4.48 -12.28
C VAL A 30 14.21 -4.18 -12.23
N ILE A 31 13.79 -3.17 -12.99
CA ILE A 31 12.39 -2.77 -13.09
C ILE A 31 11.91 -2.86 -14.53
N HIS A 32 10.61 -3.11 -14.69
CA HIS A 32 9.87 -2.97 -15.93
C HIS A 32 9.39 -1.53 -16.07
N VAL A 33 9.87 -0.80 -17.07
CA VAL A 33 9.59 0.63 -17.28
C VAL A 33 8.09 0.86 -17.49
N ASN A 34 7.39 -0.02 -18.21
CA ASN A 34 5.94 0.05 -18.41
C ASN A 34 5.09 -0.55 -17.28
N HIS A 35 5.71 -1.01 -16.18
CA HIS A 35 5.07 -1.72 -15.06
C HIS A 35 4.45 -3.09 -15.38
N TYR A 36 4.58 -3.60 -16.61
CA TYR A 36 4.05 -4.89 -17.01
C TYR A 36 5.10 -6.00 -16.86
N LYS A 37 4.90 -6.86 -15.86
CA LYS A 37 5.89 -7.87 -15.43
C LYS A 37 6.15 -8.99 -16.45
N LEU A 38 5.25 -9.16 -17.42
CA LEU A 38 5.36 -10.18 -18.46
C LEU A 38 6.07 -9.66 -19.71
N ASP A 39 6.15 -8.33 -19.90
CA ASP A 39 6.91 -7.73 -21.01
C ASP A 39 8.39 -7.67 -20.67
N ASN A 40 9.08 -8.70 -21.09
CA ASN A 40 10.49 -8.94 -20.84
C ASN A 40 11.41 -8.36 -21.92
N ASN A 41 10.91 -7.49 -22.80
CA ASN A 41 11.74 -6.83 -23.79
C ASN A 41 12.88 -6.04 -23.12
N ILE A 42 14.11 -6.14 -23.63
CA ILE A 42 15.27 -5.45 -23.07
C ILE A 42 15.05 -3.93 -22.97
N LYS A 43 14.35 -3.35 -23.94
CA LYS A 43 14.00 -1.91 -23.94
C LYS A 43 13.06 -1.53 -22.80
N ASN A 44 12.28 -2.49 -22.30
CA ASN A 44 11.38 -2.31 -21.16
C ASN A 44 12.08 -2.56 -19.81
N LEU A 45 13.32 -3.07 -19.79
CA LEU A 45 14.04 -3.35 -18.56
C LEU A 45 15.04 -2.24 -18.25
N ARG A 46 15.17 -1.89 -16.97
CA ARG A 46 16.18 -0.92 -16.52
C ARG A 46 16.73 -1.29 -15.16
N TRP A 47 18.04 -1.09 -14.98
CA TRP A 47 18.68 -1.10 -13.67
C TRP A 47 18.26 0.14 -12.85
N ALA A 48 17.93 -0.07 -11.59
CA ALA A 48 17.45 0.96 -10.67
C ALA A 48 18.10 0.84 -9.29
N THR A 49 18.26 1.98 -8.62
CA THR A 49 18.52 2.03 -7.18
C THR A 49 17.26 1.67 -6.39
N LEU A 50 17.40 1.44 -5.07
CA LEU A 50 16.25 1.19 -4.21
C LEU A 50 15.23 2.34 -4.26
N GLU A 51 15.71 3.58 -4.16
CA GLU A 51 14.87 4.79 -4.20
C GLU A 51 14.11 4.90 -5.54
N GLN A 52 14.81 4.70 -6.66
CA GLN A 52 14.19 4.73 -7.98
C GLN A 52 13.15 3.61 -8.15
N MET A 53 13.43 2.41 -7.66
CA MET A 53 12.50 1.29 -7.71
C MET A 53 11.23 1.57 -6.89
N ILE A 54 11.37 2.11 -5.68
CA ILE A 54 10.24 2.50 -4.82
C ILE A 54 9.42 3.59 -5.51
N ALA A 55 10.07 4.66 -5.98
CA ALA A 55 9.40 5.76 -6.67
C ALA A 55 8.65 5.28 -7.93
N HIS A 56 9.26 4.40 -8.72
CA HIS A 56 8.64 3.76 -9.87
C HIS A 56 7.40 2.96 -9.47
N GLN A 57 7.50 2.13 -8.43
CA GLN A 57 6.38 1.32 -7.98
C GLN A 57 5.17 2.16 -7.51
N GLN A 58 5.40 3.33 -6.91
CA GLN A 58 4.33 4.24 -6.52
C GLN A 58 3.57 4.82 -7.73
N LYS A 59 4.24 4.95 -8.88
CA LYS A 59 3.67 5.45 -10.14
C LYS A 59 2.96 4.37 -10.96
N SER A 60 3.01 3.11 -10.52
CA SER A 60 2.34 2.02 -11.23
C SER A 60 0.83 2.26 -11.37
N PRO A 61 0.25 2.12 -12.57
CA PRO A 61 -1.20 2.26 -12.78
C PRO A 61 -2.02 1.37 -11.85
N ALA A 62 -1.59 0.13 -11.63
CA ALA A 62 -2.24 -0.80 -10.71
C ALA A 62 -2.18 -0.30 -9.25
N LYS A 63 -1.05 0.30 -8.83
CA LYS A 63 -0.92 0.87 -7.48
C LYS A 63 -1.81 2.10 -7.30
N ILE A 64 -1.91 2.95 -8.31
CA ILE A 64 -2.77 4.13 -8.32
C ILE A 64 -4.24 3.71 -8.27
N ALA A 65 -4.66 2.77 -9.13
CA ALA A 65 -6.01 2.21 -9.13
C ALA A 65 -6.36 1.58 -7.76
N TYR A 66 -5.45 0.79 -7.19
CA TYR A 66 -5.62 0.23 -5.85
C TYR A 66 -5.79 1.31 -4.78
N LYS A 67 -4.99 2.39 -4.81
CA LYS A 67 -5.14 3.51 -3.88
C LYS A 67 -6.49 4.21 -4.03
N LYS A 68 -6.98 4.41 -5.25
CA LYS A 68 -8.32 4.97 -5.51
C LYS A 68 -9.43 4.09 -4.92
N VAL A 69 -9.35 2.77 -5.16
CA VAL A 69 -10.31 1.81 -4.59
C VAL A 69 -10.25 1.87 -3.06
N GLN A 70 -9.07 1.78 -2.46
CA GLN A 70 -8.90 1.85 -1.00
C GLN A 70 -9.45 3.15 -0.41
N ALA A 71 -9.21 4.30 -1.05
CA ALA A 71 -9.76 5.58 -0.62
C ALA A 71 -11.30 5.61 -0.69
N SER A 72 -11.91 4.88 -1.62
CA SER A 72 -13.38 4.81 -1.77
C SER A 72 -14.06 3.82 -0.82
N ARG A 73 -13.32 2.91 -0.15
CA ARG A 73 -13.89 1.84 0.70
C ARG A 73 -14.64 2.38 1.91
N THR A 74 -15.94 2.13 1.96
CA THR A 74 -16.82 2.49 3.09
C THR A 74 -16.80 1.44 4.21
N VAL A 75 -16.15 0.29 3.97
CA VAL A 75 -16.03 -0.81 4.91
C VAL A 75 -14.55 -1.16 5.11
N GLY A 76 -14.11 -1.06 6.35
CA GLY A 76 -12.82 -1.54 6.83
C GLY A 76 -12.94 -2.90 7.52
N LEU A 77 -11.83 -3.43 8.04
CA LEU A 77 -11.79 -4.76 8.66
C LEU A 77 -12.63 -4.88 9.94
N LYS A 78 -12.78 -3.79 10.70
CA LYS A 78 -13.47 -3.79 12.00
C LYS A 78 -14.59 -2.75 12.11
N LEU A 79 -14.59 -1.77 11.22
CA LEU A 79 -15.52 -0.65 11.23
C LEU A 79 -16.06 -0.40 9.83
N ASN A 80 -17.31 0.04 9.73
CA ASN A 80 -17.90 0.60 8.52
C ASN A 80 -18.16 2.11 8.69
N ALA A 81 -18.47 2.79 7.58
CA ALA A 81 -18.69 4.23 7.55
C ALA A 81 -19.82 4.67 8.50
N ILE A 82 -20.89 3.89 8.65
CA ILE A 82 -22.02 4.21 9.54
C ILE A 82 -21.55 4.19 11.01
N GLN A 83 -20.78 3.18 11.40
CA GLN A 83 -20.22 3.10 12.75
C GLN A 83 -19.25 4.25 13.02
N VAL A 84 -18.45 4.64 12.03
CA VAL A 84 -17.54 5.78 12.16
C VAL A 84 -18.30 7.10 12.30
N LYS A 85 -19.37 7.33 11.53
CA LYS A 85 -20.23 8.52 11.71
C LYS A 85 -20.78 8.60 13.12
N LYS A 86 -21.33 7.50 13.64
CA LYS A 86 -21.81 7.42 15.03
C LYS A 86 -20.70 7.67 16.06
N ILE A 87 -19.49 7.14 15.83
CA ILE A 87 -18.33 7.42 16.69
C ILE A 87 -18.02 8.92 16.67
N LYS A 88 -17.97 9.55 15.49
CA LYS A 88 -17.67 10.99 15.35
C LYS A 88 -18.73 11.86 16.01
N GLU A 89 -20.01 11.56 15.83
CA GLU A 89 -21.13 12.23 16.52
C GLU A 89 -20.95 12.18 18.04
N ILE A 90 -20.70 10.99 18.60
CA ILE A 90 -20.47 10.80 20.04
C ILE A 90 -19.23 11.56 20.53
N LEU A 91 -18.17 11.62 19.73
CA LEU A 91 -16.93 12.30 20.09
C LEU A 91 -17.02 13.83 19.97
N GLY A 92 -17.92 14.33 19.13
CA GLY A 92 -18.19 15.75 18.90
C GLY A 92 -19.16 16.36 19.91
N ASP A 93 -19.95 15.55 20.61
CA ASP A 93 -20.85 16.02 21.66
C ASP A 93 -20.06 16.54 22.89
N PRO A 94 -20.19 17.84 23.24
CA PRO A 94 -19.49 18.42 24.40
C PRO A 94 -19.96 17.81 25.73
N ASN A 95 -21.18 17.28 25.77
CA ASN A 95 -21.79 16.68 26.97
C ASN A 95 -21.63 15.15 27.00
N ARG A 96 -20.75 14.58 26.17
CA ARG A 96 -20.60 13.12 26.08
C ARG A 96 -20.26 12.49 27.43
N VAL A 97 -21.03 11.47 27.79
CA VAL A 97 -20.82 10.70 29.03
C VAL A 97 -19.87 9.50 28.78
N ILE A 98 -19.80 8.99 27.56
CA ILE A 98 -19.02 7.80 27.24
C ILE A 98 -17.54 8.12 26.99
N THR A 99 -16.65 7.43 27.72
CA THR A 99 -15.20 7.58 27.56
C THR A 99 -14.68 6.88 26.30
N ILE A 100 -13.51 7.32 25.82
CA ILE A 100 -12.83 6.71 24.66
C ILE A 100 -12.57 5.22 24.89
N LYS A 101 -12.15 4.83 26.10
CA LYS A 101 -11.97 3.44 26.52
C LYS A 101 -13.23 2.60 26.38
N ARG A 102 -14.37 3.09 26.86
CA ARG A 102 -15.66 2.39 26.74
C ARG A 102 -16.11 2.29 25.29
N LEU A 103 -15.93 3.37 24.52
CA LEU A 103 -16.26 3.39 23.09
C LEU A 103 -15.41 2.39 22.29
N ALA A 104 -14.10 2.35 22.55
CA ALA A 104 -13.17 1.40 21.94
C ALA A 104 -13.56 -0.05 22.26
N LYS A 105 -13.91 -0.34 23.52
CA LYS A 105 -14.41 -1.66 23.96
C LYS A 105 -15.71 -2.04 23.25
N LYS A 106 -16.67 -1.10 23.12
CA LYS A 106 -17.95 -1.31 22.42
C LYS A 106 -17.74 -1.75 20.96
N TYR A 107 -16.80 -1.12 20.26
CA TYR A 107 -16.49 -1.43 18.86
C TYR A 107 -15.35 -2.45 18.68
N ARG A 108 -14.82 -3.03 19.76
CA ARG A 108 -13.71 -4.02 19.74
C ARG A 108 -12.47 -3.53 18.96
N ILE A 109 -12.13 -2.26 19.15
CA ILE A 109 -10.94 -1.62 18.56
C ILE A 109 -10.03 -1.05 19.65
N SER A 110 -8.81 -0.66 19.28
CA SER A 110 -7.90 0.01 20.22
C SER A 110 -8.36 1.44 20.49
N GLU A 111 -8.03 1.96 21.67
CA GLU A 111 -8.28 3.37 22.01
C GLU A 111 -7.60 4.31 21.02
N MET A 112 -6.38 3.97 20.58
CA MET A 112 -5.68 4.68 19.52
C MET A 112 -6.48 4.77 18.22
N THR A 113 -7.27 3.76 17.87
CA THR A 113 -8.13 3.82 16.68
C THR A 113 -9.21 4.90 16.83
N ILE A 114 -9.79 5.03 18.02
CA ILE A 114 -10.76 6.10 18.33
C ILE A 114 -10.07 7.46 18.28
N TYR A 115 -8.86 7.61 18.85
CA TYR A 115 -8.10 8.87 18.77
C TYR A 115 -7.80 9.27 17.32
N ARG A 116 -7.41 8.33 16.46
CA ARG A 116 -7.15 8.59 15.03
C ARG A 116 -8.41 8.92 14.23
N ILE A 117 -9.56 8.36 14.61
CA ILE A 117 -10.85 8.76 14.06
C ILE A 117 -11.20 10.18 14.48
N LYS A 118 -10.93 10.53 15.76
CA LYS A 118 -11.14 11.88 16.29
C LYS A 118 -10.27 12.93 15.59
N SER A 119 -8.99 12.63 15.36
CA SER A 119 -8.05 13.54 14.69
C SER A 119 -8.22 13.61 13.17
N GLY A 120 -8.99 12.70 12.57
CA GLY A 120 -9.13 12.59 11.13
C GLY A 120 -7.99 11.85 10.41
N GLU A 121 -6.97 11.38 11.13
CA GLU A 121 -5.89 10.54 10.57
C GLU A 121 -6.46 9.26 9.93
N ASN A 122 -7.43 8.63 10.61
CA ASN A 122 -8.19 7.50 10.08
C ASN A 122 -9.62 7.91 9.79
N TRP A 123 -10.16 7.44 8.67
CA TRP A 123 -11.52 7.77 8.24
C TRP A 123 -11.80 9.28 8.16
N GLY A 124 -10.80 10.11 7.85
CA GLY A 124 -10.95 11.56 7.75
C GLY A 124 -12.08 11.99 6.80
N ARG A 125 -12.29 11.24 5.72
CA ARG A 125 -13.33 11.50 4.70
C ARG A 125 -14.78 11.24 5.13
N ILE A 126 -15.00 10.47 6.21
CA ILE A 126 -16.34 10.06 6.67
C ILE A 126 -16.85 11.05 7.69
#